data_AF-A0A8B3FGW0-F1
#
_entry.id   AF-A0A8B3FGW0-F1
#
_cell.length_a   1.000
_cell.length_b   1.000
_cell.length_c   1.000
_cell.angle_alpha   90.00
_cell.angle_beta   90.00
_cell.angle_gamma   90.00
#
_symmetry.space_group_name_H-M   'P 1'
#
loop_
_entity.id
_entity.type
_entity.pdbx_description
1 polymer ?
#
loop_
_entity_poly.entity_id
_entity_poly.type
_entity_poly.pdbx_seq_one_letter_code
_entity_poly.pdbx_strand_id
1 'polypeptide(L)'
;MWEVFVVAYDPVVAALFSRGTSGFEGMYEPGLVNLCEYDVSLLMHVLLEETDPGARVYWVGRLLDDGADPRVGLADGYGVIHALCANKGLAPDVDAGLMRRLVECGADVNQLSKRWGYPLQVLITRTNVKDDFLMPIYEVFLEQPDLDVRSANRFGVGVLEQARMWYPHHPRLAVLLEGYERAHGRDVERPLWFLALSGSYDEFVAGYSPDRVNEVTRDRTLLMEAMGNPDPAARARIAERLIADGVDVNYAHPGYGVGAVNLLVQAPDLGSPENLALFRELLAAGVDPNAEDGSTGRPLGYIAGARKRKKKPELDLSGYYEVLLARDDLELLDPGSRGRSVLDVVRSRDDQSDGLLDAVTGWLVSHGLEVPPPQSNLKASARKKKKKK
;
A
#
# COMPACT_ATOMS: atom_id res chain seq x y z
N MET A 1 -11.45 12.05 16.57
CA MET A 1 -12.92 12.09 16.37
C MET A 1 -13.51 11.13 17.38
N TRP A 2 -13.56 11.56 18.64
CA TRP A 2 -14.13 10.87 19.78
C TRP A 2 -15.09 11.86 20.43
N GLU A 3 -16.19 12.14 19.74
CA GLU A 3 -17.31 12.84 20.35
C GLU A 3 -18.46 11.86 20.44
N VAL A 4 -19.15 11.93 21.57
CA VAL A 4 -20.32 11.16 21.99
C VAL A 4 -20.01 9.80 22.61
N PHE A 5 -19.55 9.81 23.87
CA PHE A 5 -20.18 9.12 25.01
C PHE A 5 -19.59 9.72 26.31
N VAL A 6 -20.30 10.71 26.89
CA VAL A 6 -19.96 11.29 28.19
C VAL A 6 -20.56 10.39 29.26
N VAL A 7 -19.86 9.31 29.58
CA VAL A 7 -19.97 8.64 30.87
C VAL A 7 -18.82 9.19 31.70
N ALA A 8 -19.07 9.57 32.96
CA ALA A 8 -18.08 10.20 33.81
C ALA A 8 -16.82 9.33 33.90
N TYR A 9 -15.76 9.71 33.18
CA TYR A 9 -14.46 9.09 33.29
C TYR A 9 -13.97 9.27 34.73
N ASP A 10 -13.35 8.22 35.28
CA ASP A 10 -12.56 8.37 36.49
C ASP A 10 -11.59 9.57 36.33
N PRO A 11 -11.45 10.46 37.32
CA PRO A 11 -10.56 11.62 37.26
C PRO A 11 -9.14 11.29 36.81
N VAL A 12 -8.66 10.07 37.08
CA VAL A 12 -7.34 9.57 36.67
C VAL A 12 -7.27 9.40 35.16
N VAL A 13 -8.29 8.79 34.53
CA VAL A 13 -8.32 8.61 33.07
C VAL A 13 -8.44 9.97 32.38
N ALA A 14 -9.25 10.88 32.93
CA ALA A 14 -9.35 12.26 32.44
C ALA A 14 -8.04 13.06 32.58
N ALA A 15 -7.29 12.83 33.67
CA ALA A 15 -5.97 13.44 33.87
C ALA A 15 -4.96 12.93 32.85
N LEU A 16 -4.96 11.63 32.56
CA LEU A 16 -4.11 11.04 31.52
C LEU A 16 -4.41 11.64 30.13
N PHE A 17 -5.69 11.80 29.78
CA PHE A 17 -6.08 12.46 28.53
C PHE A 17 -5.65 13.94 28.43
N SER A 18 -5.59 14.66 29.55
CA SER A 18 -5.34 16.11 29.55
C SER A 18 -3.88 16.50 29.80
N ARG A 19 -3.11 15.66 30.51
CA ARG A 19 -1.75 15.98 31.00
C ARG A 19 -0.71 14.90 30.67
N GLY A 20 -1.11 13.82 29.99
CA GLY A 20 -0.23 12.69 29.69
C GLY A 20 0.28 11.99 30.94
N THR A 21 1.32 11.17 30.77
CA THR A 21 1.92 10.36 31.85
C THR A 21 2.44 11.19 33.03
N SER A 22 2.85 12.44 32.80
CA SER A 22 3.30 13.36 33.87
C SER A 22 2.19 13.76 34.86
N GLY A 23 0.95 13.90 34.40
CA GLY A 23 -0.19 14.18 35.27
C GLY A 23 -0.74 12.92 35.95
N PHE A 24 -0.45 11.75 35.39
CA PHE A 24 -0.86 10.46 35.90
C PHE A 24 -0.03 10.01 37.11
N GLU A 25 1.27 10.28 37.13
CA GLU A 25 2.18 9.82 38.20
C GLU A 25 1.73 10.19 39.61
N GLY A 26 1.30 11.44 39.81
CA GLY A 26 0.83 11.93 41.11
C GLY A 26 -0.58 11.47 41.50
N MET A 27 -1.29 10.76 40.62
CA MET A 27 -2.67 10.31 40.81
C MET A 27 -2.80 8.78 40.80
N TYR A 28 -1.75 8.06 40.39
CA TYR A 28 -1.77 6.62 40.31
C TYR A 28 -1.66 5.98 41.70
N GLU A 29 -2.61 5.10 42.02
CA GLU A 29 -2.52 4.19 43.16
C GLU A 29 -2.73 2.74 42.68
N PRO A 30 -2.02 1.74 43.24
CA PRO A 30 -2.16 0.34 42.83
C PRO A 30 -3.59 -0.18 42.83
N GLY A 31 -4.44 0.33 43.72
CA GLY A 31 -5.85 -0.05 43.82
C GLY A 31 -6.69 0.32 42.60
N LEU A 32 -6.21 1.19 41.71
CA LEU A 32 -6.93 1.59 40.49
C LEU A 32 -7.14 0.44 39.51
N VAL A 33 -6.33 -0.63 39.58
CA VAL A 33 -6.56 -1.86 38.82
C VAL A 33 -7.85 -2.59 39.24
N ASN A 34 -8.45 -2.23 40.37
CA ASN A 34 -9.74 -2.75 40.85
C ASN A 34 -10.92 -1.85 40.48
N LEU A 35 -10.72 -0.81 39.66
CA LEU A 35 -11.82 -0.07 39.06
C LEU A 35 -12.66 -1.01 38.18
N CYS A 36 -13.81 -0.52 37.70
CA CYS A 36 -14.63 -1.36 36.81
C CYS A 36 -13.82 -1.76 35.57
N GLU A 37 -14.10 -2.96 35.05
CA GLU A 37 -13.37 -3.60 33.95
C GLU A 37 -13.17 -2.65 32.74
N TYR A 38 -14.19 -1.82 32.45
CA TYR A 38 -14.15 -0.83 31.38
C TYR A 38 -13.11 0.29 31.62
N ASP A 39 -13.00 0.80 32.85
CA ASP A 39 -12.08 1.90 33.18
C ASP A 39 -10.61 1.43 33.16
N VAL A 40 -10.35 0.20 33.65
CA VAL A 40 -9.00 -0.38 33.65
C VAL A 40 -8.53 -0.72 32.24
N SER A 41 -9.41 -1.31 31.42
CA SER A 41 -9.12 -1.56 30.00
C SER A 41 -8.81 -0.24 29.30
N LEU A 42 -9.64 0.77 29.48
CA LEU A 42 -9.46 2.07 28.86
C LEU A 42 -8.15 2.76 29.28
N LEU A 43 -7.80 2.67 30.57
CA LEU A 43 -6.53 3.19 31.07
C LEU A 43 -5.32 2.53 30.39
N MET A 44 -5.31 1.19 30.28
CA MET A 44 -4.24 0.46 29.62
C MET A 44 -4.14 0.83 28.13
N HIS A 45 -5.28 0.95 27.44
CA HIS A 45 -5.31 1.37 26.03
C HIS A 45 -4.72 2.77 25.82
N VAL A 46 -5.06 3.73 26.68
CA VAL A 46 -4.51 5.10 26.59
C VAL A 46 -3.00 5.12 26.83
N LEU A 47 -2.51 4.36 27.82
CA LEU A 47 -1.07 4.26 28.08
C LEU A 47 -0.32 3.57 26.94
N LEU A 48 -0.94 2.60 26.27
CA LEU A 48 -0.38 1.97 25.08
C LEU A 48 -0.33 2.90 23.88
N GLU A 49 -1.05 4.03 23.88
CA GLU A 49 -0.98 5.09 22.88
C GLU A 49 0.03 6.20 23.23
N GLU A 50 0.61 6.20 24.44
CA GLU A 50 1.71 7.12 24.81
C GLU A 50 2.84 6.99 23.79
N THR A 51 3.39 8.10 23.30
CA THR A 51 4.39 8.10 22.23
C THR A 51 5.82 7.96 22.71
N ASP A 52 6.10 8.25 23.99
CA ASP A 52 7.38 7.90 24.62
C ASP A 52 7.41 6.39 24.95
N PRO A 53 8.25 5.59 24.28
CA PRO A 53 8.34 4.16 24.53
C PRO A 53 8.75 3.84 25.96
N GLY A 54 9.60 4.67 26.59
CA GLY A 54 10.05 4.45 27.96
C GLY A 54 8.90 4.58 28.96
N ALA A 55 8.15 5.69 28.89
CA ALA A 55 6.96 5.90 29.71
C ALA A 55 5.89 4.83 29.47
N ARG A 56 5.62 4.47 28.21
CA ARG A 56 4.67 3.41 27.85
C ARG A 56 5.02 2.07 28.51
N VAL A 57 6.27 1.61 28.36
CA VAL A 57 6.75 0.36 28.99
C VAL A 57 6.63 0.42 30.50
N TYR A 58 7.07 1.52 31.11
CA TYR A 58 7.03 1.69 32.56
C TYR A 58 5.60 1.61 33.10
N TRP A 59 4.67 2.40 32.56
CA TRP A 59 3.32 2.50 33.10
C TRP A 59 2.46 1.27 32.82
N VAL A 60 2.53 0.72 31.60
CA VAL A 60 1.82 -0.53 31.29
C VAL A 60 2.39 -1.67 32.12
N GLY A 61 3.71 -1.73 32.28
CA GLY A 61 4.36 -2.71 33.16
C GLY A 61 3.88 -2.59 34.60
N ARG A 62 3.81 -1.36 35.14
CA ARG A 62 3.31 -1.11 36.50
C ARG A 62 1.87 -1.56 36.68
N LEU A 63 0.99 -1.31 35.71
CA LEU A 63 -0.39 -1.80 35.74
C LEU A 63 -0.47 -3.32 35.78
N LEU A 64 0.34 -4.01 34.96
CA LEU A 64 0.41 -5.47 34.96
C LEU A 64 0.92 -6.00 36.30
N ASP A 65 1.94 -5.37 36.89
CA ASP A 65 2.45 -5.73 38.22
C ASP A 65 1.41 -5.56 39.34
N ASP A 66 0.52 -4.57 39.20
CA ASP A 66 -0.58 -4.35 40.13
C ASP A 66 -1.81 -5.25 39.83
N GLY A 67 -1.77 -6.05 38.77
CA GLY A 67 -2.79 -7.07 38.48
C GLY A 67 -3.84 -6.66 37.43
N ALA A 68 -3.57 -5.62 36.63
CA ALA A 68 -4.43 -5.28 35.50
C ALA A 68 -4.48 -6.44 34.49
N ASP A 69 -5.68 -6.77 34.01
CA ASP A 69 -5.92 -7.88 33.08
C ASP A 69 -5.85 -7.40 31.61
N PRO A 70 -4.85 -7.83 30.83
CA PRO A 70 -4.70 -7.40 29.43
C PRO A 70 -5.64 -8.13 28.46
N ARG A 71 -6.46 -9.10 28.93
CA ARG A 71 -7.46 -9.80 28.11
C ARG A 71 -8.68 -8.95 27.78
N VAL A 72 -8.89 -7.88 28.56
CA VAL A 72 -10.07 -7.04 28.44
C VAL A 72 -9.93 -6.10 27.25
N GLY A 73 -10.74 -6.33 26.21
CA GLY A 73 -10.88 -5.43 25.07
C GLY A 73 -11.96 -4.37 25.26
N LEU A 74 -11.93 -3.36 24.39
CA LEU A 74 -13.02 -2.42 24.20
C LEU A 74 -14.24 -3.12 23.56
N ALA A 75 -15.40 -2.46 23.57
CA ALA A 75 -16.69 -3.04 23.17
C ALA A 75 -16.75 -3.60 21.73
N ASP A 76 -15.87 -3.16 20.82
CA ASP A 76 -15.78 -3.68 19.46
C ASP A 76 -14.79 -4.85 19.31
N GLY A 77 -14.18 -5.31 20.40
CA GLY A 77 -13.14 -6.33 20.41
C GLY A 77 -11.73 -5.77 20.18
N TYR A 78 -11.53 -4.46 20.17
CA TYR A 78 -10.20 -3.85 20.12
C TYR A 78 -9.45 -4.12 21.43
N GLY A 79 -8.33 -4.82 21.35
CA GLY A 79 -7.51 -5.20 22.49
C GLY A 79 -6.21 -4.42 22.61
N VAL A 80 -5.47 -4.72 23.67
CA VAL A 80 -4.20 -4.05 24.01
C VAL A 80 -3.13 -4.21 22.92
N ILE A 81 -3.11 -5.36 22.22
CA ILE A 81 -2.16 -5.58 21.13
C ILE A 81 -2.51 -4.72 19.90
N HIS A 82 -3.81 -4.47 19.63
CA HIS A 82 -4.19 -3.49 18.60
C HIS A 82 -3.71 -2.08 18.96
N ALA A 83 -3.89 -1.66 20.21
CA ALA A 83 -3.45 -0.34 20.68
C ALA A 83 -1.94 -0.15 20.49
N LEU A 84 -1.14 -1.14 20.87
CA LEU A 84 0.31 -1.13 20.65
C LEU A 84 0.65 -1.03 19.15
N CYS A 85 0.05 -1.89 18.31
CA CYS A 85 0.29 -1.92 16.86
C CYS A 85 -0.12 -0.61 16.15
N ALA A 86 -1.17 0.05 16.65
CA ALA A 86 -1.65 1.32 16.13
C ALA A 86 -0.82 2.54 16.56
N ASN A 87 0.07 2.38 17.57
CA ASN A 87 0.81 3.50 18.14
C ASN A 87 1.66 4.23 17.09
N LYS A 88 1.61 5.57 17.09
CA LYS A 88 2.36 6.42 16.14
C LYS A 88 3.85 6.50 16.46
N GLY A 89 4.21 6.40 17.74
CA GLY A 89 5.56 6.26 18.28
C GLY A 89 5.93 4.81 18.62
N LEU A 90 5.50 3.86 17.78
CA LEU A 90 5.94 2.47 17.86
C LEU A 90 7.47 2.42 17.76
N ALA A 91 8.12 1.78 18.72
CA ALA A 91 9.55 1.53 18.82
C ALA A 91 9.77 0.01 18.95
N PRO A 92 9.81 -0.74 17.83
CA PRO A 92 9.77 -2.20 17.79
C PRO A 92 10.77 -2.91 18.72
N ASP A 93 12.00 -2.41 18.84
CA ASP A 93 13.01 -3.00 19.74
C ASP A 93 12.60 -2.96 21.22
N VAL A 94 11.85 -1.93 21.62
CA VAL A 94 11.34 -1.75 22.99
C VAL A 94 9.96 -2.40 23.14
N ASP A 95 9.08 -2.15 22.18
CA ASP A 95 7.69 -2.60 22.21
C ASP A 95 7.55 -4.12 22.03
N ALA A 96 8.50 -4.80 21.40
CA ALA A 96 8.51 -6.26 21.35
C ALA A 96 8.62 -6.86 22.75
N GLY A 97 9.45 -6.28 23.63
CA GLY A 97 9.55 -6.69 25.03
C GLY A 97 8.24 -6.47 25.79
N LEU A 98 7.59 -5.32 25.58
CA LEU A 98 6.28 -5.03 26.17
C LEU A 98 5.20 -5.98 25.64
N MET A 99 5.18 -6.25 24.34
CA MET A 99 4.21 -7.14 23.71
C MET A 99 4.35 -8.57 24.23
N ARG A 100 5.58 -9.10 24.36
CA ARG A 100 5.79 -10.42 24.98
C ARG A 100 5.21 -10.47 26.38
N ARG A 101 5.46 -9.45 27.20
CA ARG A 101 4.91 -9.38 28.56
C ARG A 101 3.38 -9.35 28.57
N LEU A 102 2.76 -8.59 27.66
CA LEU A 102 1.29 -8.59 27.53
C LEU A 102 0.75 -9.99 27.20
N VAL A 103 1.41 -10.70 26.28
CA VAL A 103 1.05 -12.08 25.89
C VAL A 103 1.27 -13.06 27.05
N GLU A 104 2.38 -12.96 27.78
CA GLU A 104 2.64 -13.75 28.99
C GLU A 104 1.57 -13.52 30.07
N CYS A 105 1.03 -12.30 30.16
CA CYS A 105 -0.11 -11.96 31.01
C CYS A 105 -1.47 -12.32 30.39
N GLY A 106 -1.51 -12.97 29.23
CA GLY A 106 -2.71 -13.55 28.61
C GLY A 106 -3.35 -12.72 27.50
N ALA A 107 -2.74 -11.64 27.04
CA ALA A 107 -3.25 -10.88 25.88
C ALA A 107 -3.32 -11.76 24.62
N ASP A 108 -4.47 -11.75 23.94
CA ASP A 108 -4.70 -12.58 22.75
C ASP A 108 -4.18 -11.90 21.47
N VAL A 109 -3.16 -12.51 20.85
CA VAL A 109 -2.61 -12.06 19.55
C VAL A 109 -3.59 -12.20 18.39
N ASN A 110 -4.64 -13.00 18.56
CA ASN A 110 -5.69 -13.29 17.59
C ASN A 110 -7.00 -12.56 17.92
N GLN A 111 -7.00 -11.59 18.84
CA GLN A 111 -8.22 -10.91 19.23
C GLN A 111 -8.85 -10.17 18.03
N LEU A 112 -10.09 -10.51 17.68
CA LEU A 112 -10.77 -9.91 16.54
C LEU A 112 -11.50 -8.61 16.93
N SER A 113 -11.05 -7.48 16.38
CA SER A 113 -11.82 -6.23 16.38
C SER A 113 -12.79 -6.18 15.20
N LYS A 114 -14.05 -5.84 15.47
CA LYS A 114 -15.09 -5.60 14.46
C LYS A 114 -14.75 -4.46 13.50
N ARG A 115 -13.88 -3.54 13.89
CA ARG A 115 -13.51 -2.40 13.02
C ARG A 115 -12.15 -2.61 12.39
N TRP A 116 -11.20 -3.14 13.14
CA TRP A 116 -9.78 -3.11 12.78
C TRP A 116 -9.23 -4.49 12.37
N GLY A 117 -10.01 -5.56 12.53
CA GLY A 117 -9.54 -6.91 12.26
C GLY A 117 -8.64 -7.42 13.38
N TYR A 118 -7.66 -8.25 13.03
CA TYR A 118 -6.67 -8.79 13.97
C TYR A 118 -5.54 -7.78 14.25
N PRO A 119 -4.82 -7.87 15.38
CA PRO A 119 -3.74 -6.94 15.71
C PRO A 119 -2.66 -6.86 14.61
N LEU A 120 -2.27 -8.00 14.03
CA LEU A 120 -1.29 -8.04 12.94
C LEU A 120 -1.82 -7.36 11.65
N GLN A 121 -3.14 -7.34 11.43
CA GLN A 121 -3.75 -6.60 10.31
C GLN A 121 -3.65 -5.08 10.48
N VAL A 122 -3.62 -4.57 11.73
CA VAL A 122 -3.35 -3.15 11.99
C VAL A 122 -1.95 -2.78 11.48
N LEU A 123 -0.94 -3.62 11.72
CA LEU A 123 0.43 -3.39 11.22
C LEU A 123 0.51 -3.46 9.70
N ILE A 124 -0.16 -4.43 9.06
CA ILE A 124 -0.15 -4.59 7.59
C ILE A 124 -0.63 -3.32 6.87
N THR A 125 -1.54 -2.56 7.47
CA THR A 125 -2.05 -1.32 6.86
C THR A 125 -1.07 -0.14 6.94
N ARG A 126 0.04 -0.27 7.67
CA ARG A 126 1.06 0.79 7.84
C ARG A 126 2.09 0.77 6.71
N THR A 127 1.63 1.12 5.51
CA THR A 127 2.41 1.06 4.26
C THR A 127 3.66 1.96 4.21
N ASN A 128 3.79 2.90 5.15
CA ASN A 128 4.95 3.79 5.29
C ASN A 128 6.06 3.22 6.19
N VAL A 129 5.81 2.10 6.87
CA VAL A 129 6.79 1.41 7.73
C VAL A 129 7.29 0.16 7.03
N LYS A 130 8.58 -0.14 7.12
CA LYS A 130 9.20 -1.28 6.42
C LYS A 130 9.32 -2.50 7.33
N ASP A 131 9.31 -3.69 6.73
CA ASP A 131 9.37 -4.96 7.46
C ASP A 131 10.60 -5.06 8.35
N ASP A 132 11.78 -4.60 7.91
CA ASP A 132 13.00 -4.64 8.73
C ASP A 132 12.85 -3.90 10.06
N PHE A 133 12.09 -2.79 10.08
CA PHE A 133 11.77 -2.08 11.31
C PHE A 133 10.76 -2.86 12.17
N LEU A 134 9.78 -3.51 11.54
CA LEU A 134 8.72 -4.24 12.23
C LEU A 134 9.12 -5.65 12.69
N MET A 135 10.28 -6.16 12.27
CA MET A 135 10.72 -7.52 12.56
C MET A 135 10.63 -7.91 14.05
N PRO A 136 11.09 -7.09 15.01
CA PRO A 136 10.97 -7.45 16.43
C PRO A 136 9.52 -7.69 16.88
N ILE A 137 8.55 -6.99 16.30
CA ILE A 137 7.12 -7.20 16.61
C ILE A 137 6.58 -8.44 15.89
N TYR A 138 6.95 -8.65 14.62
CA TYR A 138 6.58 -9.87 13.89
C TYR A 138 7.07 -11.13 14.59
N GLU A 139 8.28 -11.11 15.16
CA GLU A 139 8.82 -12.22 15.93
C GLU A 139 7.91 -12.61 17.10
N VAL A 140 7.38 -11.64 17.86
CA VAL A 140 6.45 -11.94 18.96
C VAL A 140 5.19 -12.65 18.49
N PHE A 141 4.62 -12.26 17.33
CA PHE A 141 3.49 -12.98 16.75
C PHE A 141 3.89 -14.41 16.34
N LEU A 142 5.01 -14.56 15.62
CA LEU A 142 5.49 -15.83 15.08
C LEU A 142 5.96 -16.82 16.16
N GLU A 143 6.35 -16.31 17.33
CA GLU A 143 6.65 -17.09 18.54
C GLU A 143 5.40 -17.79 19.11
N GLN A 144 4.19 -17.31 18.79
CA GLN A 144 2.96 -17.89 19.34
C GLN A 144 2.56 -19.18 18.61
N PRO A 145 2.40 -20.31 19.31
CA PRO A 145 2.06 -21.60 18.69
C PRO A 145 0.63 -21.65 18.14
N ASP A 146 -0.22 -20.73 18.56
CA ASP A 146 -1.64 -20.62 18.21
C ASP A 146 -1.95 -19.37 17.36
N LEU A 147 -0.95 -18.69 16.79
CA LEU A 147 -1.18 -17.59 15.86
C LEU A 147 -2.07 -18.04 14.70
N ASP A 148 -3.23 -17.41 14.58
CA ASP A 148 -4.21 -17.67 13.52
C ASP A 148 -4.05 -16.64 12.40
N VAL A 149 -3.56 -17.11 11.27
CA VAL A 149 -3.35 -16.27 10.08
C VAL A 149 -4.44 -16.46 9.02
N ARG A 150 -5.42 -17.34 9.25
CA ARG A 150 -6.39 -17.79 8.25
C ARG A 150 -7.81 -17.31 8.53
N SER A 151 -8.21 -17.22 9.80
CA SER A 151 -9.58 -16.81 10.12
C SER A 151 -9.89 -15.46 9.52
N ALA A 152 -11.08 -15.35 8.95
CA ALA A 152 -11.50 -14.17 8.25
C ALA A 152 -11.97 -13.08 9.22
N ASN A 153 -11.55 -11.85 8.98
CA ASN A 153 -12.20 -10.69 9.58
C ASN A 153 -13.59 -10.46 8.94
N ARG A 154 -14.28 -9.38 9.35
CA ARG A 154 -15.62 -9.03 8.84
C ARG A 154 -15.71 -8.80 7.32
N PHE A 155 -14.59 -8.62 6.64
CA PHE A 155 -14.51 -8.43 5.19
C PHE A 155 -14.19 -9.74 4.45
N GLY A 156 -14.14 -10.88 5.16
CA GLY A 156 -13.80 -12.17 4.56
C GLY A 156 -12.30 -12.39 4.36
N VAL A 157 -11.44 -11.57 4.98
CA VAL A 157 -9.98 -11.58 4.73
C VAL A 157 -9.21 -11.95 6.00
N GLY A 158 -8.42 -13.02 5.93
CA GLY A 158 -7.49 -13.42 6.99
C GLY A 158 -6.15 -12.68 6.95
N VAL A 159 -5.32 -12.87 7.98
CA VAL A 159 -4.04 -12.15 8.12
C VAL A 159 -3.07 -12.47 6.98
N LEU A 160 -2.89 -13.75 6.63
CA LEU A 160 -2.00 -14.17 5.55
C LEU A 160 -2.46 -13.60 4.20
N GLU A 161 -3.75 -13.66 3.94
CA GLU A 161 -4.33 -13.13 2.71
C GLU A 161 -4.16 -11.61 2.62
N GLN A 162 -4.33 -10.90 3.72
CA GLN A 162 -4.05 -9.47 3.78
C GLN A 162 -2.55 -9.17 3.59
N ALA A 163 -1.65 -9.96 4.17
CA ALA A 163 -0.21 -9.78 3.96
C ALA A 163 0.17 -9.94 2.48
N ARG A 164 -0.47 -10.88 1.76
CA ARG A 164 -0.29 -11.06 0.30
C ARG A 164 -0.82 -9.87 -0.50
N MET A 165 -2.01 -9.36 -0.16
CA MET A 165 -2.58 -8.17 -0.81
C MET A 165 -1.70 -6.91 -0.64
N TRP A 166 -1.02 -6.78 0.50
CA TRP A 166 -0.12 -5.66 0.81
C TRP A 166 1.36 -6.01 0.55
N TYR A 167 1.63 -7.08 -0.20
CA TYR A 167 3.00 -7.55 -0.50
C TYR A 167 3.94 -6.45 -1.03
N PRO A 168 3.52 -5.52 -1.92
CA PRO A 168 4.40 -4.42 -2.35
C PRO A 168 4.89 -3.50 -1.23
N HIS A 169 4.20 -3.49 -0.08
CA HIS A 169 4.54 -2.69 1.10
C HIS A 169 5.26 -3.53 2.17
N HIS A 170 4.85 -4.79 2.33
CA HIS A 170 5.32 -5.74 3.35
C HIS A 170 5.70 -7.09 2.73
N PRO A 171 6.71 -7.14 1.83
CA PRO A 171 7.02 -8.35 1.06
C PRO A 171 7.53 -9.50 1.93
N ARG A 172 8.12 -9.18 3.08
CA ARG A 172 8.72 -10.16 3.99
C ARG A 172 7.66 -10.82 4.85
N LEU A 173 6.62 -10.09 5.26
CA LEU A 173 5.58 -10.59 6.15
C LEU A 173 4.80 -11.76 5.55
N ALA A 174 4.38 -11.68 4.28
CA ALA A 174 3.68 -12.79 3.64
C ALA A 174 4.53 -14.07 3.66
N VAL A 175 5.83 -13.97 3.31
CA VAL A 175 6.76 -15.10 3.33
C VAL A 175 6.93 -15.69 4.72
N LEU A 176 7.04 -14.84 5.75
CA LEU A 176 7.14 -15.28 7.16
C LEU A 176 5.89 -16.04 7.60
N LEU A 177 4.69 -15.53 7.30
CA LEU A 177 3.43 -16.18 7.65
C LEU A 177 3.24 -17.51 6.92
N GLU A 178 3.63 -17.59 5.65
CA GLU A 178 3.64 -18.88 4.93
C GLU A 178 4.65 -19.86 5.53
N GLY A 179 5.83 -19.39 5.94
CA GLY A 179 6.83 -20.20 6.63
C GLY A 179 6.32 -20.73 7.98
N TYR A 180 5.66 -19.88 8.75
CA TYR A 180 5.00 -20.23 10.00
C TYR A 180 3.96 -21.34 9.81
N GLU A 181 3.08 -21.20 8.82
CA GLU A 181 2.07 -22.19 8.50
C GLU A 181 2.69 -23.55 8.12
N ARG A 182 3.72 -23.55 7.26
CA ARG A 182 4.45 -24.78 6.89
C ARG A 182 5.15 -25.41 8.07
N ALA A 183 5.77 -24.62 8.94
CA ALA A 183 6.44 -25.11 10.16
C ALA A 183 5.44 -25.78 11.13
N HIS A 184 4.17 -25.36 11.10
CA HIS A 184 3.09 -25.97 11.86
C HIS A 184 2.32 -27.06 11.07
N GLY A 185 2.92 -27.60 10.01
CA GLY A 185 2.38 -28.74 9.25
C GLY A 185 1.13 -28.42 8.43
N ARG A 186 0.84 -27.13 8.19
CA ARG A 186 -0.31 -26.70 7.38
C ARG A 186 0.13 -26.47 5.95
N ASP A 187 -0.66 -26.96 5.00
CA ASP A 187 -0.43 -26.70 3.59
C ASP A 187 -0.71 -25.23 3.25
N VAL A 188 0.13 -24.65 2.41
CA VAL A 188 0.09 -23.23 2.06
C VAL A 188 0.07 -23.10 0.54
N GLU A 189 -1.13 -23.15 0.01
CA GLU A 189 -1.36 -22.83 -1.39
C GLU A 189 -1.18 -21.33 -1.62
N ARG A 190 -0.42 -20.99 -2.66
CA ARG A 190 -0.32 -19.61 -3.16
C ARG A 190 -1.32 -19.45 -4.29
N PRO A 191 -2.27 -18.49 -4.19
CA PRO A 191 -3.21 -18.26 -5.27
C PRO A 191 -2.46 -17.71 -6.49
N LEU A 192 -3.00 -17.98 -7.68
CA LEU A 192 -2.33 -17.70 -8.95
C LEU A 192 -1.98 -16.21 -9.13
N TRP A 193 -2.87 -15.30 -8.73
CA TRP A 193 -2.61 -13.86 -8.74
C TRP A 193 -1.39 -13.48 -7.89
N PHE A 194 -1.17 -14.16 -6.76
CA PHE A 194 -0.03 -13.91 -5.88
C PHE A 194 1.26 -14.50 -6.44
N LEU A 195 1.17 -15.64 -7.15
CA LEU A 195 2.29 -16.20 -7.91
C LEU A 195 2.71 -15.26 -9.04
N ALA A 196 1.76 -14.65 -9.75
CA ALA A 196 2.08 -13.61 -10.75
C ALA A 196 2.77 -12.40 -10.10
N LEU A 197 2.28 -11.95 -8.95
CA LEU A 197 2.78 -10.78 -8.22
C LEU A 197 4.14 -10.99 -7.53
N SER A 198 4.48 -12.21 -7.10
CA SER A 198 5.64 -12.42 -6.21
C SER A 198 6.49 -13.66 -6.51
N GLY A 199 5.94 -14.61 -7.27
CA GLY A 199 6.59 -15.87 -7.57
C GLY A 199 7.62 -15.74 -8.69
N SER A 200 8.48 -16.75 -8.76
CA SER A 200 9.24 -17.04 -9.97
C SER A 200 8.29 -17.48 -11.09
N TYR A 201 8.76 -17.39 -12.34
CA TYR A 201 8.01 -17.94 -13.47
C TYR A 201 7.72 -19.44 -13.32
N ASP A 202 8.67 -20.22 -12.79
CA ASP A 202 8.51 -21.67 -12.65
C ASP A 202 7.40 -22.01 -11.63
N GLU A 203 7.34 -21.28 -10.51
CA GLU A 203 6.24 -21.40 -9.54
C GLU A 203 4.89 -20.97 -10.16
N PHE A 204 4.87 -19.88 -10.94
CA PHE A 204 3.65 -19.43 -11.63
C PHE A 204 3.14 -20.49 -12.61
N VAL A 205 3.99 -21.01 -13.49
CA VAL A 205 3.56 -22.00 -14.50
C VAL A 205 3.17 -23.34 -13.91
N ALA A 206 3.65 -23.69 -12.71
CA ALA A 206 3.23 -24.91 -12.02
C ALA A 206 1.74 -24.89 -11.64
N GLY A 207 1.16 -23.70 -11.39
CA GLY A 207 -0.26 -23.52 -11.03
C GLY A 207 -1.13 -22.89 -12.14
N TYR A 208 -0.53 -22.53 -13.28
CA TYR A 208 -1.17 -21.82 -14.37
C TYR A 208 -1.61 -22.75 -15.50
N SER A 209 -2.74 -22.43 -16.12
CA SER A 209 -3.23 -23.05 -17.35
C SER A 209 -3.82 -21.99 -18.29
N PRO A 210 -3.68 -22.12 -19.63
CA PRO A 210 -4.12 -21.10 -20.59
C PRO A 210 -5.60 -20.70 -20.50
N ASP A 211 -6.49 -21.57 -20.03
CA ASP A 211 -7.91 -21.26 -19.80
C ASP A 211 -8.13 -20.18 -18.71
N ARG A 212 -7.11 -19.92 -17.89
CA ARG A 212 -7.11 -18.89 -16.83
C ARG A 212 -6.44 -17.59 -17.25
N VAL A 213 -6.01 -17.45 -18.51
CA VAL A 213 -5.24 -16.28 -18.99
C VAL A 213 -5.91 -14.94 -18.70
N ASN A 214 -7.24 -14.89 -18.81
CA ASN A 214 -8.07 -13.70 -18.55
C ASN A 214 -8.78 -13.75 -17.20
N GLU A 215 -8.29 -14.55 -16.25
CA GLU A 215 -8.81 -14.56 -14.89
C GLU A 215 -8.62 -13.17 -14.25
N VAL A 216 -9.72 -12.67 -13.69
CA VAL A 216 -9.75 -11.43 -12.92
C VAL A 216 -9.98 -11.77 -11.46
N THR A 217 -9.01 -11.44 -10.62
CA THR A 217 -9.12 -11.53 -9.16
C THR A 217 -8.88 -10.15 -8.58
N ARG A 218 -9.74 -9.68 -7.67
CA ARG A 218 -9.66 -8.34 -7.08
C ARG A 218 -9.51 -7.22 -8.12
N ASP A 219 -10.35 -7.28 -9.15
CA ASP A 219 -10.40 -6.27 -10.22
C ASP A 219 -9.10 -6.16 -11.04
N ARG A 220 -8.19 -7.13 -10.94
CA ARG A 220 -6.91 -7.20 -11.67
C ARG A 220 -6.77 -8.52 -12.42
N THR A 221 -6.17 -8.45 -13.61
CA THR A 221 -5.75 -9.64 -14.37
C THR A 221 -4.39 -10.15 -13.88
N LEU A 222 -4.05 -11.39 -14.23
CA LEU A 222 -2.71 -11.94 -13.99
C LEU A 222 -1.60 -11.07 -14.60
N LEU A 223 -1.84 -10.47 -15.78
CA LEU A 223 -0.89 -9.56 -16.41
C LEU A 223 -0.65 -8.31 -15.57
N MET A 224 -1.72 -7.72 -15.00
CA MET A 224 -1.60 -6.57 -14.10
C MET A 224 -0.83 -6.91 -12.83
N GLU A 225 -1.05 -8.10 -12.26
CA GLU A 225 -0.29 -8.57 -11.10
C GLU A 225 1.19 -8.76 -11.43
N ALA A 226 1.49 -9.37 -12.57
CA ALA A 226 2.86 -9.59 -13.03
C ALA A 226 3.67 -8.28 -13.13
N MET A 227 3.04 -7.16 -13.53
CA MET A 227 3.74 -5.86 -13.58
C MET A 227 4.25 -5.39 -12.22
N GLY A 228 3.62 -5.83 -11.13
CA GLY A 228 4.03 -5.57 -9.75
C GLY A 228 5.15 -6.48 -9.23
N ASN A 229 5.52 -7.52 -9.98
CA ASN A 229 6.52 -8.49 -9.55
C ASN A 229 7.90 -7.85 -9.43
N PRO A 230 8.57 -7.94 -8.26
CA PRO A 230 9.84 -7.26 -8.03
C PRO A 230 11.01 -7.87 -8.82
N ASP A 231 10.89 -9.13 -9.27
CA ASP A 231 11.87 -9.77 -10.14
C ASP A 231 11.58 -9.40 -11.61
N PRO A 232 12.45 -8.62 -12.28
CA PRO A 232 12.24 -8.19 -13.65
C PRO A 232 12.21 -9.36 -14.64
N ALA A 233 13.00 -10.41 -14.39
CA ALA A 233 13.05 -11.58 -15.26
C ALA A 233 11.81 -12.44 -15.10
N ALA A 234 11.35 -12.68 -13.87
CA ALA A 234 10.10 -13.39 -13.63
C ALA A 234 8.91 -12.65 -14.24
N ARG A 235 8.82 -11.33 -13.99
CA ARG A 235 7.81 -10.43 -14.56
C ARG A 235 7.74 -10.52 -16.09
N ALA A 236 8.88 -10.41 -16.77
CA ALA A 236 8.95 -10.49 -18.22
C ALA A 236 8.47 -11.86 -18.72
N ARG A 237 9.01 -12.96 -18.20
CA ARG A 237 8.61 -14.31 -18.63
C ARG A 237 7.14 -14.62 -18.36
N ILE A 238 6.59 -14.16 -17.24
CA ILE A 238 5.16 -14.33 -16.92
C ILE A 238 4.32 -13.55 -17.93
N ALA A 239 4.67 -12.29 -18.21
CA ALA A 239 3.95 -11.45 -19.17
C ALA A 239 4.03 -12.00 -20.60
N GLU A 240 5.23 -12.38 -21.07
CA GLU A 240 5.45 -13.05 -22.37
C GLU A 240 4.52 -14.27 -22.52
N ARG A 241 4.44 -15.09 -21.46
CA ARG A 241 3.57 -16.27 -21.47
C ARG A 241 2.09 -15.92 -21.56
N LEU A 242 1.64 -14.92 -20.79
CA LEU A 242 0.25 -14.46 -20.82
C LEU A 242 -0.12 -13.83 -22.18
N ILE A 243 0.80 -13.08 -22.80
CA ILE A 243 0.63 -12.51 -24.14
C ILE A 243 0.51 -13.63 -25.17
N ALA A 244 1.38 -14.64 -25.12
CA ALA A 244 1.33 -15.80 -26.01
C ALA A 244 0.01 -16.60 -25.89
N ASP A 245 -0.56 -16.66 -24.69
CA ASP A 245 -1.84 -17.33 -24.42
C ASP A 245 -3.07 -16.44 -24.69
N GLY A 246 -2.88 -15.19 -25.15
CA GLY A 246 -3.96 -14.30 -25.58
C GLY A 246 -4.64 -13.50 -24.46
N VAL A 247 -3.87 -13.03 -23.48
CA VAL A 247 -4.37 -12.12 -22.44
C VAL A 247 -4.93 -10.83 -23.05
N ASP A 248 -6.02 -10.32 -22.47
CA ASP A 248 -6.52 -8.97 -22.76
C ASP A 248 -5.57 -7.92 -22.19
N VAL A 249 -4.66 -7.44 -23.03
CA VAL A 249 -3.68 -6.42 -22.69
C VAL A 249 -4.30 -5.03 -22.44
N ASN A 250 -5.56 -4.83 -22.86
CA ASN A 250 -6.30 -3.58 -22.70
C ASN A 250 -7.28 -3.59 -21.53
N TYR A 251 -7.34 -4.67 -20.76
CA TYR A 251 -8.11 -4.69 -19.52
C TYR A 251 -7.65 -3.55 -18.60
N ALA A 252 -8.60 -2.72 -18.19
CA ALA A 252 -8.39 -1.58 -17.32
C ALA A 252 -9.11 -1.80 -15.99
N HIS A 253 -8.44 -1.46 -14.88
CA HIS A 253 -9.06 -1.61 -13.56
C HIS A 253 -10.39 -0.84 -13.47
N PRO A 254 -11.53 -1.46 -13.13
CA PRO A 254 -12.86 -0.83 -13.15
C PRO A 254 -12.96 0.44 -12.28
N GLY A 255 -12.26 0.47 -11.13
CA GLY A 255 -12.30 1.62 -10.22
C GLY A 255 -11.43 2.83 -10.62
N TYR A 256 -10.38 2.66 -11.43
CA TYR A 256 -9.42 3.74 -11.69
C TYR A 256 -8.78 3.73 -13.09
N GLY A 257 -9.15 2.81 -13.98
CA GLY A 257 -8.76 2.78 -15.40
C GLY A 257 -7.29 2.45 -15.68
N VAL A 258 -6.53 2.01 -14.68
CA VAL A 258 -5.11 1.67 -14.86
C VAL A 258 -5.00 0.31 -15.54
N GLY A 259 -4.24 0.23 -16.62
CA GLY A 259 -3.88 -1.01 -17.33
C GLY A 259 -2.44 -1.48 -17.07
N ALA A 260 -2.02 -2.52 -17.79
CA ALA A 260 -0.71 -3.17 -17.61
C ALA A 260 0.48 -2.19 -17.82
N VAL A 261 0.47 -1.39 -18.89
CA VAL A 261 1.56 -0.44 -19.18
C VAL A 261 1.68 0.65 -18.11
N ASN A 262 0.56 1.15 -17.59
CA ASN A 262 0.56 2.12 -16.49
C ASN A 262 1.16 1.54 -15.21
N LEU A 263 0.97 0.23 -14.95
CA LEU A 263 1.60 -0.48 -13.83
C LEU A 263 3.08 -0.74 -14.08
N LEU A 264 3.48 -1.12 -15.29
CA LEU A 264 4.88 -1.32 -15.66
C LEU A 264 5.70 -0.03 -15.47
N VAL A 265 5.17 1.11 -15.91
CA VAL A 265 5.81 2.43 -15.66
C VAL A 265 5.97 2.72 -14.16
N GLN A 266 5.23 2.03 -13.29
CA GLN A 266 5.36 2.15 -11.85
C GLN A 266 6.42 1.24 -11.23
N ALA A 267 6.90 0.20 -11.92
CA ALA A 267 7.93 -0.74 -11.50
C ALA A 267 9.19 -0.07 -10.92
N PRO A 268 9.69 -0.46 -9.73
CA PRO A 268 10.81 0.22 -9.05
C PRO A 268 12.10 0.32 -9.90
N ASP A 269 12.28 -0.64 -10.78
CA ASP A 269 13.38 -0.89 -11.71
C ASP A 269 13.06 -0.46 -13.15
N LEU A 270 12.13 0.49 -13.37
CA LEU A 270 11.72 0.95 -14.70
C LEU A 270 12.87 1.22 -15.70
N GLY A 271 14.03 1.65 -15.24
CA GLY A 271 15.19 1.91 -16.11
C GLY A 271 15.91 0.65 -16.61
N SER A 272 15.45 -0.56 -16.25
CA SER A 272 16.06 -1.81 -16.68
C SER A 272 15.79 -2.10 -18.17
N PRO A 273 16.75 -2.71 -18.89
CA PRO A 273 16.54 -3.18 -20.26
C PRO A 273 15.35 -4.14 -20.39
N GLU A 274 15.12 -4.98 -19.37
CA GLU A 274 14.02 -5.94 -19.32
C GLU A 274 12.66 -5.24 -19.34
N ASN A 275 12.47 -4.19 -18.54
CA ASN A 275 11.20 -3.45 -18.54
C ASN A 275 10.99 -2.68 -19.85
N LEU A 276 12.05 -2.19 -20.49
CA LEU A 276 11.92 -1.53 -21.80
C LEU A 276 11.56 -2.53 -22.90
N ALA A 277 12.16 -3.73 -22.87
CA ALA A 277 11.80 -4.81 -23.80
C ALA A 277 10.34 -5.25 -23.61
N LEU A 278 9.93 -5.49 -22.36
CA LEU A 278 8.56 -5.84 -22.01
C LEU A 278 7.56 -4.73 -22.41
N PHE A 279 7.91 -3.46 -22.24
CA PHE A 279 7.07 -2.34 -22.67
C PHE A 279 6.86 -2.34 -24.19
N ARG A 280 7.90 -2.63 -24.98
CA ARG A 280 7.78 -2.78 -26.45
C ARG A 280 6.89 -3.95 -26.81
N GLU A 281 7.02 -5.08 -26.11
CA GLU A 281 6.21 -6.27 -26.34
C GLU A 281 4.73 -6.02 -26.05
N LEU A 282 4.41 -5.38 -24.94
CA LEU A 282 3.03 -4.99 -24.60
C LEU A 282 2.40 -4.12 -25.69
N LEU A 283 3.14 -3.13 -26.23
CA LEU A 283 2.66 -2.30 -27.32
C LEU A 283 2.52 -3.08 -28.64
N ALA A 284 3.43 -4.00 -28.92
CA ALA A 284 3.33 -4.90 -30.08
C ALA A 284 2.13 -5.86 -29.97
N ALA A 285 1.77 -6.26 -28.75
CA ALA A 285 0.58 -7.06 -28.45
C ALA A 285 -0.74 -6.27 -28.56
N GLY A 286 -0.67 -4.96 -28.84
CA GLY A 286 -1.85 -4.13 -29.11
C GLY A 286 -2.40 -3.37 -27.91
N VAL A 287 -1.57 -3.09 -26.89
CA VAL A 287 -1.95 -2.10 -25.87
C VAL A 287 -2.28 -0.76 -26.51
N ASP A 288 -3.42 -0.19 -26.14
CA ASP A 288 -3.85 1.13 -26.54
C ASP A 288 -2.94 2.20 -25.88
N PRO A 289 -2.12 2.93 -26.67
CA PRO A 289 -1.24 3.97 -26.15
C PRO A 289 -2.00 5.20 -25.64
N ASN A 290 -3.30 5.31 -25.94
CA ASN A 290 -4.17 6.41 -25.58
C ASN A 290 -5.12 6.07 -24.41
N ALA A 291 -5.06 4.84 -23.87
CA ALA A 291 -5.92 4.38 -22.79
C ALA A 291 -5.89 5.37 -21.60
N GLU A 292 -7.05 5.90 -21.25
CA GLU A 292 -7.18 6.90 -20.18
C GLU A 292 -7.48 6.23 -18.83
N ASP A 293 -6.65 6.55 -17.84
CA ASP A 293 -6.97 6.24 -16.45
C ASP A 293 -7.89 7.33 -15.86
N GLY A 294 -8.62 6.99 -14.80
CA GLY A 294 -9.53 7.92 -14.16
C GLY A 294 -8.85 9.05 -13.40
N SER A 295 -7.51 9.28 -13.48
CA SER A 295 -6.74 10.16 -12.59
C SER A 295 -5.90 11.27 -13.28
N THR A 296 -5.31 11.06 -14.45
CA THR A 296 -4.69 12.05 -15.39
C THR A 296 -3.71 11.42 -16.41
N GLY A 297 -3.57 10.10 -16.51
CA GLY A 297 -2.41 9.52 -17.20
C GLY A 297 -2.73 8.46 -18.24
N ARG A 298 -2.83 8.87 -19.49
CA ARG A 298 -2.45 8.01 -20.61
C ARG A 298 -1.01 7.51 -20.41
N PRO A 299 -0.58 6.38 -21.00
CA PRO A 299 0.79 5.86 -20.88
C PRO A 299 1.90 6.93 -20.92
N LEU A 300 1.87 7.85 -21.88
CA LEU A 300 2.86 8.94 -21.97
C LEU A 300 2.81 9.94 -20.81
N GLY A 301 1.63 10.18 -20.25
CA GLY A 301 1.44 10.99 -19.04
C GLY A 301 2.04 10.33 -17.79
N TYR A 302 1.99 9.00 -17.69
CA TYR A 302 2.67 8.25 -16.62
C TYR A 302 4.19 8.37 -16.72
N ILE A 303 4.74 8.27 -17.94
CA ILE A 303 6.17 8.44 -18.23
C ILE A 303 6.62 9.85 -17.83
N ALA A 304 5.87 10.89 -18.23
CA ALA A 304 6.19 12.29 -17.90
C ALA A 304 6.28 12.56 -16.37
N GLY A 305 5.62 11.76 -15.53
CA GLY A 305 5.66 11.88 -14.08
C GLY A 305 6.63 10.93 -13.38
N ALA A 306 7.29 10.02 -14.10
CA ALA A 306 8.00 8.89 -13.51
C ALA A 306 9.22 9.33 -12.68
N ARG A 307 10.07 10.24 -13.19
CA ARG A 307 11.27 10.74 -12.48
C ARG A 307 10.93 11.29 -11.09
N LYS A 308 9.96 12.20 -11.03
CA LYS A 308 9.51 12.83 -9.78
C LYS A 308 8.90 11.82 -8.81
N ARG A 309 7.98 10.96 -9.29
CA ARG A 309 7.32 9.95 -8.45
C ARG A 309 8.33 8.97 -7.85
N LYS A 310 9.34 8.59 -8.62
CA LYS A 310 10.40 7.66 -8.21
C LYS A 310 11.54 8.32 -7.44
N LYS A 311 11.59 9.65 -7.40
CA LYS A 311 12.72 10.43 -6.85
C LYS A 311 14.06 10.08 -7.53
N LYS A 312 14.03 9.87 -8.84
CA LYS A 312 15.19 9.52 -9.69
C LYS A 312 15.29 10.48 -10.89
N PRO A 313 15.88 11.68 -10.72
CA PRO A 313 16.04 12.65 -11.81
C PRO A 313 16.94 12.15 -12.96
N GLU A 314 17.81 11.18 -12.69
CA GLU A 314 18.75 10.56 -13.64
C GLU A 314 18.15 9.44 -14.49
N LEU A 315 16.92 9.03 -14.21
CA LEU A 315 16.28 7.89 -14.89
C LEU A 315 16.07 8.21 -16.37
N ASP A 316 16.78 7.54 -17.27
CA ASP A 316 16.57 7.62 -18.71
C ASP A 316 15.21 7.04 -19.09
N LEU A 317 14.38 7.86 -19.74
CA LEU A 317 13.04 7.48 -20.20
C LEU A 317 12.90 7.56 -21.73
N SER A 318 13.98 7.89 -22.44
CA SER A 318 14.00 8.08 -23.89
C SER A 318 13.40 6.91 -24.64
N GLY A 319 13.92 5.71 -24.37
CA GLY A 319 13.42 4.49 -24.99
C GLY A 319 11.91 4.26 -24.80
N TYR A 320 11.30 4.71 -23.70
CA TYR A 320 9.87 4.53 -23.45
C TYR A 320 9.01 5.48 -24.29
N TYR A 321 9.37 6.76 -24.31
CA TYR A 321 8.57 7.73 -25.08
C TYR A 321 8.88 7.67 -26.58
N GLU A 322 10.09 7.29 -27.00
CA GLU A 322 10.41 7.05 -28.41
C GLU A 322 9.55 5.94 -29.01
N VAL A 323 9.34 4.85 -28.26
CA VAL A 323 8.48 3.73 -28.70
C VAL A 323 7.04 4.19 -28.92
N LEU A 324 6.51 5.04 -28.03
CA LEU A 324 5.17 5.58 -28.20
C LEU A 324 5.12 6.56 -29.38
N LEU A 325 6.05 7.52 -29.45
CA LEU A 325 6.11 8.55 -30.48
C LEU A 325 6.44 8.00 -31.87
N ALA A 326 6.90 6.76 -31.99
CA ALA A 326 7.02 6.08 -33.28
C ALA A 326 5.66 5.73 -33.92
N ARG A 327 4.55 5.93 -33.19
CA ARG A 327 3.19 5.68 -33.68
C ARG A 327 2.54 6.96 -34.22
N ASP A 328 1.68 6.79 -35.21
CA ASP A 328 0.94 7.88 -35.85
C ASP A 328 -0.44 8.13 -35.21
N ASP A 329 -0.90 7.23 -34.35
CA ASP A 329 -2.25 7.23 -33.77
C ASP A 329 -2.33 7.86 -32.37
N LEU A 330 -1.32 8.64 -31.97
CA LEU A 330 -1.29 9.26 -30.66
C LEU A 330 -2.22 10.48 -30.57
N GLU A 331 -3.05 10.48 -29.54
CA GLU A 331 -3.99 11.56 -29.24
C GLU A 331 -3.39 12.53 -28.22
N LEU A 332 -2.34 13.25 -28.61
CA LEU A 332 -1.56 14.09 -27.68
C LEU A 332 -2.26 15.39 -27.25
N LEU A 333 -3.26 15.83 -28.03
CA LEU A 333 -4.01 17.07 -27.83
C LEU A 333 -5.42 16.84 -27.25
N ASP A 334 -5.90 15.60 -27.20
CA ASP A 334 -7.22 15.30 -26.66
C ASP A 334 -7.24 15.57 -25.16
N PRO A 335 -8.12 16.46 -24.66
CA PRO A 335 -8.23 16.76 -23.24
C PRO A 335 -8.74 15.60 -22.37
N GLY A 336 -9.30 14.55 -22.96
CA GLY A 336 -9.85 13.40 -22.24
C GLY A 336 -10.97 13.78 -21.24
N SER A 337 -11.27 12.86 -20.32
CA SER A 337 -12.36 13.01 -19.34
C SER A 337 -12.12 14.14 -18.32
N ARG A 338 -10.86 14.53 -18.09
CA ARG A 338 -10.46 15.52 -17.07
C ARG A 338 -10.07 16.89 -17.61
N GLY A 339 -10.21 17.14 -18.91
CA GLY A 339 -9.96 18.47 -19.49
C GLY A 339 -8.48 18.84 -19.66
N ARG A 340 -7.57 17.86 -19.59
CA ARG A 340 -6.12 18.06 -19.70
C ARG A 340 -5.53 17.06 -20.69
N SER A 341 -4.95 17.59 -21.75
CA SER A 341 -4.26 16.78 -22.76
C SER A 341 -2.94 16.20 -22.26
N VAL A 342 -2.40 15.21 -22.97
CA VAL A 342 -1.05 14.69 -22.71
C VAL A 342 -0.01 15.81 -22.81
N LEU A 343 -0.12 16.69 -23.82
CA LEU A 343 0.74 17.87 -23.93
C LEU A 343 0.68 18.78 -22.69
N ASP A 344 -0.51 19.00 -22.13
CA ASP A 344 -0.67 19.77 -20.88
C ASP A 344 -0.04 19.07 -19.67
N VAL A 345 -0.07 17.74 -19.64
CA VAL A 345 0.61 16.93 -18.62
C VAL A 345 2.12 17.05 -18.73
N VAL A 346 2.66 16.85 -19.93
CA VAL A 346 4.10 16.94 -20.21
C VAL A 346 4.62 18.33 -19.87
N ARG A 347 3.96 19.41 -20.32
CA ARG A 347 4.35 20.80 -19.98
C ARG A 347 4.39 21.09 -18.49
N SER A 348 3.44 20.52 -17.74
CA SER A 348 3.41 20.72 -16.28
C SER A 348 4.53 20.00 -15.53
N ARG A 349 5.32 19.18 -16.24
CA ARG A 349 6.38 18.31 -15.73
C ARG A 349 7.64 18.41 -16.60
N ASP A 350 7.78 19.48 -17.38
CA ASP A 350 8.84 19.61 -18.39
C ASP A 350 10.24 19.46 -17.78
N ASP A 351 10.44 20.10 -16.64
CA ASP A 351 11.63 20.02 -15.78
C ASP A 351 11.95 18.61 -15.27
N GLN A 352 11.05 17.64 -15.48
CA GLN A 352 11.11 16.26 -15.03
C GLN A 352 11.06 15.24 -16.17
N SER A 353 11.03 15.67 -17.44
CA SER A 353 10.56 14.82 -18.54
C SER A 353 11.62 14.38 -19.54
N ASP A 354 12.90 14.70 -19.30
CA ASP A 354 14.02 14.20 -20.12
C ASP A 354 13.97 14.55 -21.62
N GLY A 355 13.61 15.80 -21.95
CA GLY A 355 13.41 16.19 -23.35
C GLY A 355 12.12 15.67 -23.98
N LEU A 356 11.25 15.00 -23.21
CA LEU A 356 9.94 14.54 -23.70
C LEU A 356 9.06 15.68 -24.23
N LEU A 357 9.12 16.89 -23.67
CA LEU A 357 8.37 18.02 -24.22
C LEU A 357 8.82 18.37 -25.64
N ASP A 358 10.13 18.37 -25.88
CA ASP A 358 10.69 18.61 -27.21
C ASP A 358 10.30 17.48 -28.17
N ALA A 359 10.37 16.22 -27.71
CA ALA A 359 9.97 15.06 -28.50
C ALA A 359 8.48 15.09 -28.88
N VAL A 360 7.59 15.39 -27.92
CA VAL A 360 6.14 15.54 -28.15
C VAL A 360 5.84 16.72 -29.09
N THR A 361 6.52 17.85 -28.90
CA THR A 361 6.34 19.04 -29.75
C THR A 361 6.81 18.77 -31.18
N GLY A 362 7.97 18.10 -31.32
CA GLY A 362 8.51 17.67 -32.61
C GLY A 362 7.57 16.72 -33.33
N TRP A 363 7.00 15.74 -32.60
CA TRP A 363 6.00 14.81 -33.15
C TRP A 363 4.75 15.56 -33.66
N LEU A 364 4.20 16.50 -32.89
CA LEU A 364 3.04 17.29 -33.34
C LEU A 364 3.34 18.03 -34.64
N VAL A 365 4.50 18.69 -34.72
CA VAL A 365 4.93 19.44 -35.91
C VAL A 365 5.16 18.51 -37.10
N SER A 366 5.78 17.34 -36.90
CA SER A 366 6.02 16.38 -37.99
C SER A 366 4.72 15.80 -38.55
N HIS A 367 3.65 15.76 -37.74
CA HIS A 367 2.31 15.35 -38.14
C HIS A 367 1.41 16.51 -38.60
N GLY A 368 1.97 17.71 -38.80
CA GLY A 368 1.24 18.88 -39.30
C GLY A 368 0.26 19.48 -38.30
N LEU A 369 0.36 19.14 -37.01
CA LEU A 369 -0.49 19.66 -35.95
C LEU A 369 0.10 20.96 -35.38
N GLU A 370 -0.76 21.96 -35.17
CA GLU A 370 -0.37 23.17 -34.47
C GLU A 370 -0.11 22.86 -33.00
N VAL A 371 0.99 23.38 -32.45
CA VAL A 371 1.32 23.22 -31.03
C VAL A 371 0.59 24.32 -30.25
N PRO A 372 -0.52 24.02 -29.55
CA PRO A 372 -1.31 25.05 -28.88
C PRO A 372 -0.49 25.68 -27.74
N PRO A 373 -0.65 26.96 -27.39
CA PRO A 373 0.07 27.57 -26.27
C PRO A 373 -0.36 26.97 -24.91
N PRO A 374 0.47 27.09 -23.85
CA PRO A 374 0.12 26.58 -22.51
C PRO A 374 -1.23 27.11 -21.98
N GLN A 375 -2.03 26.27 -21.32
CA GLN A 375 -3.34 26.68 -20.78
C GLN A 375 -3.28 27.84 -19.76
N SER A 376 -2.17 28.00 -19.04
CA SER A 376 -1.93 29.17 -18.16
C SER A 376 -1.97 30.49 -18.93
N ASN A 377 -1.46 30.50 -20.17
CA ASN A 377 -1.47 31.66 -21.07
C ASN A 377 -2.87 31.93 -21.64
N LEU A 378 -3.70 30.89 -21.82
CA LEU A 378 -5.11 31.03 -22.22
C LEU A 378 -5.96 31.67 -21.12
N LYS A 379 -5.80 31.27 -19.86
CA LYS A 379 -6.50 31.90 -18.70
C LYS A 379 -6.08 33.35 -18.51
N ALA A 380 -4.80 33.68 -18.68
CA ALA A 380 -4.29 35.05 -18.62
C ALA A 380 -4.83 35.94 -19.77
N SER A 381 -4.90 35.39 -20.99
CA SER A 381 -5.42 36.07 -22.18
C SER A 381 -6.94 36.27 -22.12
N ALA A 382 -7.70 35.29 -21.62
CA ALA A 382 -9.14 35.39 -21.40
C ALA A 382 -9.48 36.42 -20.30
N ARG A 383 -8.70 36.48 -19.21
CA ARG A 383 -8.81 37.55 -18.19
C ARG A 383 -8.48 38.93 -18.76
N LYS A 384 -7.48 39.06 -19.62
CA LYS A 384 -7.18 40.33 -20.32
C LYS A 384 -8.28 40.75 -21.29
N LYS A 385 -8.91 39.83 -22.02
CA LYS A 385 -10.07 40.12 -22.89
C LYS A 385 -11.32 40.51 -22.10
N LYS A 386 -11.58 39.89 -20.93
CA LYS A 386 -12.69 40.26 -20.04
C LYS A 386 -12.49 41.59 -19.31
N LYS A 387 -11.25 42.08 -19.16
CA LYS A 387 -10.94 43.43 -18.61
C LYS A 387 -10.95 44.54 -19.67
N LYS A 388 -11.08 44.19 -20.95
CA LYS A 388 -11.14 45.13 -22.10
C LYS A 388 -12.54 45.23 -22.72
N LYS A 389 -13.52 44.52 -22.16
CA LYS A 389 -14.96 44.78 -22.31
C LYS A 389 -15.43 45.33 -20.97
#